data_AF-A0A0N4T2W6-F1
#
_entry.id   AF-A0A0N4T2W6-F1
#
_cell.length_a   1.000
_cell.length_b   1.000
_cell.length_c   1.000
_cell.angle_alpha   90.00
_cell.angle_beta   90.00
_cell.angle_gamma   90.00
#
_symmetry.space_group_name_H-M   'P 1'
#
loop_
_entity.id
_entity.type
_entity.pdbx_description
1 polymer ?
#
loop_
_entity_poly.entity_id
_entity_poly.type
_entity_poly.pdbx_seq_one_letter_code
_entity_poly.pdbx_strand_id
1 'polypeptide(L)'
;MGIERVLLQTIKFDLHVDHPYTFLLQYQKVFKLDREKKQTVLQNAWTFVNDSISTTLCLMWEPEVGVIAISLIYMALKMTKLDNCDWVDRQPGEQWWDQFVANLTSDMMEDVCHKVLDYYTITKAESR
;
A
#
# COMPACT_ATOMS: atom_id res chain seq x y z
N MET A 1 30.87 3.92 -21.92
CA MET A 1 30.02 2.76 -21.56
C MET A 1 28.60 3.29 -21.36
N GLY A 2 27.59 2.71 -22.00
CA GLY A 2 26.21 3.19 -21.91
C GLY A 2 25.62 2.91 -20.52
N ILE A 3 24.91 3.88 -19.96
CA ILE A 3 24.28 3.82 -18.63
C ILE A 3 23.33 2.61 -18.52
N GLU A 4 22.60 2.31 -19.60
CA GLU A 4 21.73 1.14 -19.71
C GLU A 4 22.44 -0.18 -19.37
N ARG A 5 23.66 -0.39 -19.87
CA ARG A 5 24.40 -1.64 -19.66
C ARG A 5 24.85 -1.78 -18.19
N VAL A 6 25.21 -0.68 -17.56
CA VAL A 6 25.57 -0.65 -16.13
C VAL A 6 24.34 -0.92 -15.27
N LEU A 7 23.18 -0.35 -15.63
CA LEU A 7 21.91 -0.57 -14.95
C LEU A 7 21.49 -2.04 -15.00
N LEU A 8 21.49 -2.64 -16.20
CA LEU A 8 21.10 -4.05 -16.40
C LEU A 8 21.98 -5.02 -15.59
N GLN A 9 23.29 -4.74 -15.51
CA GLN A 9 24.20 -5.53 -14.67
C GLN A 9 23.94 -5.33 -13.17
N THR A 10 23.61 -4.11 -12.74
CA THR A 10 23.32 -3.78 -11.34
C THR A 10 22.06 -4.50 -10.84
N ILE A 11 20.99 -4.51 -11.63
CA ILE A 11 19.73 -5.19 -11.29
C ILE A 11 19.76 -6.69 -11.61
N LYS A 12 20.91 -7.24 -12.02
CA LYS A 12 21.09 -8.66 -12.40
C LYS A 12 20.10 -9.16 -13.47
N PHE A 13 19.67 -8.27 -14.37
CA PHE A 13 18.62 -8.54 -15.36
C PHE A 13 17.26 -8.94 -14.76
N ASP A 14 17.01 -8.62 -13.50
CA ASP A 14 15.69 -8.78 -12.89
C ASP A 14 14.78 -7.62 -13.28
N LEU A 15 14.00 -7.83 -14.34
CA LEU A 15 13.10 -6.83 -14.93
C LEU A 15 11.64 -7.05 -14.51
N HIS A 16 11.35 -8.10 -13.75
CA HIS A 16 9.98 -8.44 -13.36
C HIS A 16 9.68 -7.83 -11.99
N VAL A 17 8.97 -6.70 -11.98
CA VAL A 17 8.61 -6.00 -10.74
C VAL A 17 7.09 -6.00 -10.61
N ASP A 18 6.60 -6.61 -9.54
CA ASP A 18 5.20 -6.51 -9.14
C ASP A 18 4.95 -5.19 -8.43
N HIS A 19 3.91 -4.47 -8.87
CA HIS A 19 3.53 -3.20 -8.27
C HIS A 19 2.30 -3.33 -7.36
N PRO A 20 2.25 -2.57 -6.24
CA PRO A 20 1.15 -2.60 -5.28
C PRO A 20 -0.22 -2.21 -5.86
N TYR A 21 -0.27 -1.53 -7.01
CA TYR A 21 -1.54 -1.15 -7.67
C TYR A 21 -2.43 -2.34 -8.00
N THR A 22 -1.84 -3.47 -8.43
CA THR A 22 -2.60 -4.67 -8.81
C THR A 22 -3.35 -5.23 -7.61
N PHE A 23 -2.68 -5.28 -6.45
CA PHE A 23 -3.25 -5.73 -5.19
C PHE A 23 -4.32 -4.78 -4.68
N LEU A 24 -4.10 -3.47 -4.81
CA LEU A 24 -5.08 -2.45 -4.45
C LEU A 24 -6.40 -2.63 -5.21
N LEU A 25 -6.31 -2.90 -6.52
CA LEU A 25 -7.48 -3.18 -7.36
C LEU A 25 -8.19 -4.51 -7.02
N GLN A 26 -7.49 -5.49 -6.47
CA GLN A 26 -8.07 -6.75 -6.00
C GLN A 26 -8.78 -6.57 -4.66
N TYR A 27 -8.12 -5.91 -3.70
CA TYR A 27 -8.65 -5.73 -2.35
C TYR A 27 -9.90 -4.85 -2.33
N GLN A 28 -9.97 -3.81 -3.18
CA GLN A 28 -11.20 -3.01 -3.29
C GLN A 28 -12.45 -3.84 -3.63
N LYS A 29 -12.32 -4.98 -4.33
CA LYS A 29 -13.47 -5.80 -4.75
C LYS A 29 -14.14 -6.50 -3.56
N VAL A 30 -13.38 -6.69 -2.48
CA VAL A 30 -13.82 -7.44 -1.29
C VAL A 30 -14.59 -6.55 -0.32
N PHE A 31 -14.42 -5.22 -0.38
CA PHE A 31 -15.19 -4.28 0.45
C PHE A 31 -16.57 -3.97 -0.14
N LYS A 32 -17.62 -4.13 0.68
CA LYS A 32 -19.02 -3.76 0.36
C LYS A 32 -19.29 -2.30 0.75
N LEU A 33 -18.70 -1.38 -0.01
CA LEU A 33 -18.82 0.06 0.17
C LEU A 33 -19.77 0.70 -0.86
N ASP A 34 -20.40 1.82 -0.49
CA ASP A 34 -21.07 2.70 -1.45
C ASP A 34 -20.10 3.11 -2.56
N ARG A 35 -20.60 3.23 -3.79
CA ARG A 35 -19.80 3.50 -4.99
C ARG A 35 -18.95 4.78 -4.85
N GLU A 36 -19.53 5.83 -4.27
CA GLU A 36 -18.85 7.11 -4.05
C GLU A 36 -17.72 6.99 -3.02
N LYS A 37 -17.99 6.35 -1.88
CA LYS A 37 -16.99 6.13 -0.82
C LYS A 37 -15.85 5.25 -1.30
N LYS A 38 -16.17 4.19 -2.04
CA LYS A 38 -15.20 3.28 -2.64
C LYS A 38 -14.27 4.02 -3.58
N GLN A 39 -14.80 4.92 -4.41
CA GLN A 39 -13.99 5.73 -5.31
C GLN A 39 -13.05 6.66 -4.56
N THR A 40 -13.52 7.32 -3.49
CA THR A 40 -12.68 8.18 -2.64
C THR A 40 -11.55 7.40 -1.97
N VAL A 41 -11.86 6.23 -1.38
CA VAL A 41 -10.84 5.37 -0.75
C VAL A 41 -9.82 4.90 -1.78
N LEU A 42 -10.27 4.49 -2.96
CA LEU A 42 -9.38 4.06 -4.05
C LEU A 42 -8.45 5.19 -4.51
N GLN A 43 -9.00 6.39 -4.68
CA GLN A 43 -8.24 7.57 -5.07
C GLN A 43 -7.16 7.89 -4.02
N ASN A 44 -7.54 7.88 -2.73
CA ASN A 44 -6.61 8.13 -1.63
C ASN A 44 -5.52 7.06 -1.54
N ALA A 45 -5.92 5.78 -1.60
CA ALA A 45 -4.97 4.67 -1.57
C ALA A 45 -4.02 4.72 -2.78
N TRP A 46 -4.50 5.11 -3.96
CA TRP A 46 -3.66 5.28 -5.15
C TRP A 46 -2.62 6.39 -4.96
N THR A 47 -3.04 7.53 -4.40
CA THR A 47 -2.12 8.62 -4.05
C THR A 47 -1.06 8.12 -3.08
N PHE A 48 -1.44 7.43 -2.00
CA PHE A 48 -0.47 6.88 -1.07
C PHE A 48 0.48 5.86 -1.68
N VAL A 49 0.02 5.06 -2.65
CA VAL A 49 0.89 4.14 -3.38
C VAL A 49 1.93 4.93 -4.19
N ASN A 50 1.52 5.96 -4.93
CA ASN A 50 2.45 6.82 -5.67
C ASN A 50 3.51 7.41 -4.75
N ASP A 51 3.10 7.87 -3.56
CA ASP A 51 4.01 8.46 -2.59
C ASP A 51 4.94 7.42 -1.97
N SER A 52 4.45 6.20 -1.72
CA SER A 52 5.28 5.10 -1.23
C SER A 52 6.40 4.73 -2.21
N ILE A 53 6.20 4.88 -3.53
CA ILE A 53 7.23 4.62 -4.55
C ILE A 53 8.33 5.70 -4.53
N SER A 54 8.01 6.90 -4.07
CA SER A 54 8.99 7.98 -3.86
C SER A 54 9.85 7.77 -2.60
N THR A 55 9.56 6.71 -1.83
CA THR A 55 10.33 6.30 -0.65
C THR A 55 11.09 5.00 -0.90
N THR A 56 11.95 4.60 0.04
CA THR A 56 12.68 3.32 0.00
C THR A 56 11.86 2.12 0.47
N LEU A 57 10.53 2.26 0.63
CA LEU A 57 9.64 1.17 1.06
C LEU A 57 9.67 -0.04 0.12
N CYS A 58 9.85 0.18 -1.19
CA CYS A 58 9.97 -0.88 -2.19
C CYS A 58 11.21 -1.76 -2.03
N LEU A 59 12.24 -1.30 -1.30
CA LEU A 59 13.48 -2.05 -1.02
C LEU A 59 13.49 -2.64 0.40
N MET A 60 12.66 -2.12 1.31
CA MET A 60 12.54 -2.67 2.67
C MET A 60 11.60 -3.87 2.74
N TRP A 61 10.57 -3.91 1.90
CA TRP A 61 9.49 -4.91 1.95
C TRP A 61 9.46 -5.77 0.68
N GLU A 62 10.62 -6.31 0.30
CA GLU A 62 10.82 -7.12 -0.92
C GLU A 62 9.96 -8.39 -1.04
N PRO A 63 9.42 -9.04 0.02
CA PRO A 63 8.47 -10.16 -0.13
C PRO A 63 6.99 -9.79 -0.03
N GLU A 64 6.63 -8.54 0.26
CA GLU A 64 5.28 -8.21 0.74
C GLU A 64 4.71 -6.93 0.11
N VAL A 65 4.73 -6.84 -1.21
CA VAL A 65 3.96 -5.82 -1.96
C VAL A 65 2.49 -5.77 -1.50
N GLY A 66 1.97 -6.92 -1.04
CA GLY A 66 0.68 -7.05 -0.37
C GLY A 66 0.56 -6.29 0.95
N VAL A 67 1.60 -6.25 1.80
CA VAL A 67 1.60 -5.51 3.08
C VAL A 67 1.54 -4.01 2.82
N ILE A 68 2.32 -3.50 1.86
CA ILE A 68 2.24 -2.08 1.49
C ILE A 68 0.83 -1.76 0.99
N ALA A 69 0.30 -2.56 0.06
CA ALA A 69 -1.05 -2.33 -0.47
C ALA A 69 -2.14 -2.38 0.62
N ILE A 70 -2.09 -3.34 1.54
CA ILE A 70 -3.04 -3.47 2.65
C ILE A 70 -2.91 -2.27 3.60
N SER A 71 -1.69 -1.91 3.98
CA SER A 71 -1.43 -0.79 4.92
C SER A 71 -1.96 0.52 4.35
N LEU A 72 -1.75 0.77 3.06
CA LEU A 72 -2.23 1.99 2.41
C LEU A 72 -3.75 2.03 2.27
N ILE A 73 -4.40 0.88 2.05
CA ILE A 73 -5.87 0.78 2.08
C ILE A 73 -6.38 0.99 3.50
N TYR A 74 -5.76 0.37 4.50
CA TYR A 74 -6.09 0.55 5.91
C TYR A 74 -6.01 2.03 6.29
N MET A 75 -4.93 2.71 5.90
CA MET A 75 -4.77 4.16 6.08
C MET A 75 -5.85 4.97 5.38
N ALA A 76 -6.14 4.67 4.11
CA ALA A 76 -7.18 5.36 3.34
C ALA A 76 -8.57 5.18 3.96
N LEU A 77 -8.89 3.98 4.48
CA LEU A 77 -10.12 3.70 5.20
C LEU A 77 -10.18 4.48 6.51
N LYS A 78 -9.10 4.47 7.30
CA LYS A 78 -9.00 5.20 8.58
C LYS A 78 -9.16 6.71 8.38
N MET A 79 -8.53 7.27 7.33
CA MET A 79 -8.69 8.68 6.96
C MET A 79 -10.11 9.03 6.49
N THR A 80 -10.78 8.11 5.79
CA THR A 80 -12.16 8.31 5.32
C THR A 80 -13.19 8.00 6.42
N LYS A 81 -12.74 7.63 7.64
CA LYS A 81 -13.59 7.18 8.78
C LYS A 81 -14.45 5.96 8.42
N LEU A 82 -13.90 5.08 7.59
CA LEU A 82 -14.52 3.85 7.06
C LEU A 82 -13.88 2.59 7.66
N ASP A 83 -13.33 2.69 8.87
CA ASP A 83 -12.60 1.63 9.56
C ASP A 83 -13.43 0.33 9.78
N ASN A 84 -14.77 0.45 9.81
CA ASN A 84 -15.72 -0.63 10.09
C ASN A 84 -16.53 -1.11 8.87
N CYS A 85 -15.98 -1.03 7.65
CA CYS A 85 -16.73 -1.48 6.47
C CYS A 85 -16.97 -2.99 6.49
N ASP A 86 -18.16 -3.43 6.06
CA ASP A 86 -18.40 -4.86 5.81
C ASP A 86 -17.60 -5.33 4.59
N TRP A 87 -16.92 -6.47 4.74
CA TRP A 87 -16.21 -7.15 3.66
C TRP A 87 -16.86 -8.51 3.36
N VAL A 88 -16.58 -9.04 2.17
CA VAL A 88 -17.01 -10.37 1.74
C VAL A 88 -16.28 -11.43 2.58
N ASP A 89 -16.98 -12.49 3.00
CA ASP A 89 -16.45 -13.57 3.87
C ASP A 89 -16.00 -13.13 5.28
N ARG A 90 -16.80 -12.26 5.93
CA ARG A 90 -16.60 -11.89 7.33
C ARG A 90 -16.79 -13.10 8.27
N GLN A 91 -15.69 -13.60 8.81
CA GLN A 91 -15.70 -14.54 9.94
C GLN A 91 -15.57 -13.79 11.28
N PRO A 92 -16.23 -14.26 12.36
CA PRO A 92 -16.15 -13.60 13.65
C PRO A 92 -14.74 -13.76 14.26
N GLY A 93 -14.00 -12.64 14.35
CA GLY A 93 -12.66 -12.58 14.97
C GLY A 93 -11.51 -12.44 13.97
N GLU A 94 -11.76 -12.59 12.67
CA GLU A 94 -10.76 -12.37 11.63
C GLU A 94 -10.77 -10.93 11.12
N GLN A 95 -9.61 -10.44 10.74
CA GLN A 95 -9.42 -9.11 10.16
C GLN A 95 -9.41 -9.24 8.64
N TRP A 96 -9.93 -8.24 7.92
CA TRP A 96 -10.08 -8.33 6.46
C TRP A 96 -8.75 -8.49 5.71
N TRP A 97 -7.61 -8.25 6.35
CA TRP A 97 -6.29 -8.42 5.77
C TRP A 97 -5.69 -9.81 5.95
N ASP A 98 -6.22 -10.63 6.87
CA ASP A 98 -5.70 -11.98 7.16
C ASP A 98 -5.87 -12.92 5.96
N GLN A 99 -6.97 -12.75 5.21
CA GLN A 99 -7.23 -13.47 3.95
C GLN A 99 -6.25 -13.13 2.81
N PHE A 100 -5.50 -12.03 2.91
CA PHE A 100 -4.61 -11.55 1.84
C PHE A 100 -3.14 -11.76 2.18
N VAL A 101 -2.74 -11.54 3.44
CA VAL A 101 -1.37 -11.77 3.91
C VAL A 101 -1.42 -12.46 5.26
N ALA A 102 -0.90 -13.69 5.30
CA ALA A 102 -0.79 -14.47 6.54
C ALA A 102 0.27 -13.86 7.48
N ASN A 103 -0.05 -13.78 8.78
CA ASN A 103 0.78 -13.19 9.84
C ASN A 103 0.97 -11.67 9.79
N LEU A 104 0.13 -10.94 9.06
CA LEU A 104 0.19 -9.47 9.06
C LEU A 104 -0.33 -8.91 10.39
N THR A 105 0.58 -8.28 11.14
CA THR A 105 0.27 -7.63 12.43
C THR A 105 -0.10 -6.15 12.21
N SER A 106 -0.99 -5.61 13.04
CA SER A 106 -1.36 -4.19 13.01
C SER A 106 -0.16 -3.25 13.13
N ASP A 107 0.82 -3.62 13.96
CA ASP A 107 2.07 -2.88 14.17
C ASP A 107 2.87 -2.66 12.87
N MET A 108 2.97 -3.69 12.03
CA MET A 108 3.66 -3.61 10.74
C MET A 108 2.95 -2.65 9.77
N MET A 109 1.61 -2.69 9.76
CA MET A 109 0.83 -1.76 8.95
C MET A 109 0.97 -0.32 9.44
N GLU A 110 0.96 -0.12 10.76
CA GLU A 110 1.17 1.20 11.35
C GLU A 110 2.56 1.74 11.04
N ASP A 111 3.62 0.92 11.07
CA ASP A 111 4.98 1.34 10.68
C ASP A 111 5.04 1.83 9.22
N VAL A 112 4.41 1.09 8.29
CA VAL A 112 4.30 1.51 6.88
C VAL A 112 3.53 2.82 6.77
N CYS A 113 2.39 2.95 7.46
CA CYS A 113 1.60 4.18 7.48
C CYS A 113 2.43 5.37 8.01
N HIS A 114 3.19 5.15 9.09
CA HIS A 114 4.06 6.15 9.68
C HIS A 114 5.17 6.57 8.72
N LYS A 115 5.84 5.64 8.04
CA LYS A 115 6.87 5.97 7.04
C LYS A 115 6.33 6.80 5.87
N VAL A 116 5.13 6.44 5.37
CA VAL A 116 4.48 7.22 4.30
C VAL A 116 4.07 8.61 4.82
N LEU A 117 3.53 8.71 6.04
CA LEU A 117 3.19 9.99 6.66
C LEU A 117 4.42 10.87 6.95
N ASP A 118 5.52 10.27 7.38
CA ASP A 118 6.77 10.96 7.68
C ASP A 118 7.34 11.62 6.41
N TYR A 119 7.24 10.92 5.27
CA TYR A 119 7.55 11.48 3.96
C TYR A 119 6.74 12.75 3.66
N TYR A 120 5.44 12.78 3.96
CA TYR A 120 4.64 13.99 3.81
C TYR A 120 5.09 15.13 4.74
N THR A 121 5.49 14.83 5.97
CA THR A 121 5.98 15.87 6.90
C THR A 121 7.32 16.45 6.47
N ILE A 122 8.23 15.62 5.94
CA ILE A 122 9.53 16.06 5.43
C ILE A 122 9.34 16.92 4.17
N THR A 123 8.57 16.44 3.19
CA THR A 123 8.32 17.17 1.93
C THR A 123 7.66 18.54 2.19
N LYS A 124 6.77 18.61 3.19
CA LYS A 124 6.12 19.86 3.60
C LYS A 124 7.06 20.80 4.37
N ALA A 125 8.07 20.28 5.05
CA ALA A 125 9.10 21.08 5.73
C ALA A 125 10.11 21.67 4.74
N GLU A 126 10.43 20.97 3.65
CA GLU A 126 11.32 21.47 2.60
C GLU A 126 10.68 22.51 1.66
N SER A 127 9.34 22.57 1.65
CA SER A 127 8.57 23.54 0.84
C SER A 127 8.34 24.88 1.56
N ARG A 128 9.00 25.14 2.68
CA ARG A 128 8.79 26.30 3.56
C ARG A 128 10.08 27.06 3.81
#